data_AF-A0A291TGQ5-F1
#
_entry.id   AF-A0A291TGQ5-F1
#
_cell.length_a   1.000
_cell.length_b   1.000
_cell.length_c   1.000
_cell.angle_alpha   90.00
_cell.angle_beta   90.00
_cell.angle_gamma   90.00
#
_symmetry.space_group_name_H-M   'P 1'
#
loop_
_entity.id
_entity.type
_entity.pdbx_description
1 polymer ?
#
loop_
_entity_poly.entity_id
_entity_poly.type
_entity_poly.pdbx_seq_one_letter_code
_entity_poly.pdbx_strand_id
1 'polypeptide(L)'
;MTAGQMSAIGIGWDVRGWQGSAQAVAVVGWQADSNSLHWLGVSPLFRLSSRVAPDLAALLRPALQNEAALAQVEACPQLALGIDAPLAFPRALRDLLNGQPHSCAAPEREIDNPYAYRDCERWLYQQYGKKPLSATFDRLGNNATLALSMLPQFSDLQLVPKVQEQASRAVLEVYPALAKVGGKASPARPELAALLPDDLVVGTDRYDAALCALMALQYAAGGKVAALPALVQPPSDMPRDEGWVYHFAR
;
A
#
# COMPACT_ATOMS: atom_id res chain seq x y z
N MET A 1 -10.11 -9.48 26.04
CA MET A 1 -8.82 -10.18 25.96
C MET A 1 -7.79 -9.16 25.55
N THR A 2 -6.78 -8.90 26.36
CA THR A 2 -5.62 -8.10 25.93
C THR A 2 -4.92 -8.89 24.84
N ALA A 3 -4.99 -8.41 23.59
CA ALA A 3 -4.21 -8.99 22.52
C ALA A 3 -2.74 -9.00 22.97
N GLY A 4 -2.13 -10.19 23.02
CA GLY A 4 -0.71 -10.32 23.40
C GLY A 4 0.19 -9.53 22.45
N GLN A 5 1.49 -9.50 22.71
CA GLN A 5 2.44 -8.82 21.81
C GLN A 5 2.33 -9.41 20.39
N MET A 6 2.21 -8.55 19.38
CA MET A 6 2.14 -8.97 17.97
C MET A 6 3.56 -9.25 17.46
N SER A 7 3.73 -10.36 16.75
CA SER A 7 4.99 -10.74 16.11
C SER A 7 5.26 -9.92 14.84
N ALA A 8 4.19 -9.50 14.15
CA ALA A 8 4.25 -8.57 13.02
C ALA A 8 2.95 -7.75 12.92
N ILE A 9 3.03 -6.54 12.36
CA ILE A 9 1.88 -5.66 12.13
C ILE A 9 1.88 -5.15 10.69
N GLY A 10 0.71 -5.24 10.05
CA GLY A 10 0.41 -4.59 8.78
C GLY A 10 -0.52 -3.40 8.99
N ILE A 11 -0.19 -2.28 8.36
CA ILE A 11 -1.04 -1.11 8.26
C ILE A 11 -1.40 -0.94 6.79
N GLY A 12 -2.67 -0.71 6.49
CA GLY A 12 -3.14 -0.42 5.14
C GLY A 12 -3.77 0.97 5.08
N TRP A 13 -3.48 1.70 4.01
CA TRP A 13 -4.04 3.02 3.76
C TRP A 13 -4.60 3.13 2.34
N ASP A 14 -5.93 3.32 2.20
CA ASP A 14 -6.54 3.79 0.95
C ASP A 14 -6.48 5.33 0.92
N VAL A 15 -5.71 5.86 -0.03
CA VAL A 15 -5.39 7.28 -0.16
C VAL A 15 -6.46 7.99 -0.97
N ARG A 16 -6.98 9.10 -0.45
CA ARG A 16 -7.93 9.99 -1.16
C ARG A 16 -7.38 11.38 -1.48
N GLY A 17 -6.06 11.51 -1.53
CA GLY A 17 -5.34 12.71 -1.98
C GLY A 17 -5.55 13.94 -1.09
N TRP A 18 -4.93 15.07 -1.45
CA TRP A 18 -4.74 16.21 -0.55
C TRP A 18 -6.02 16.78 0.07
N GLN A 19 -7.09 16.90 -0.71
CA GLN A 19 -8.38 17.45 -0.25
C GLN A 19 -9.46 16.37 -0.03
N GLY A 20 -9.07 15.10 -0.06
CA GLY A 20 -9.98 13.98 0.17
C GLY A 20 -10.62 14.01 1.56
N SER A 21 -11.89 13.63 1.63
CA SER A 21 -12.61 13.45 2.90
C SER A 21 -12.85 11.99 3.26
N ALA A 22 -12.27 11.07 2.50
CA ALA A 22 -12.54 9.64 2.60
C ALA A 22 -11.25 8.80 2.72
N GLN A 23 -10.25 9.33 3.44
CA GLN A 23 -9.09 8.52 3.81
C GLN A 23 -9.57 7.35 4.68
N ALA A 24 -8.97 6.18 4.51
CA ALA A 24 -9.27 5.02 5.34
C ALA A 24 -7.99 4.28 5.71
N VAL A 25 -7.87 3.91 6.98
CA VAL A 25 -6.71 3.18 7.51
C VAL A 25 -7.18 1.93 8.24
N ALA A 26 -6.46 0.84 8.06
CA ALA A 26 -6.72 -0.43 8.72
C ALA A 26 -5.43 -0.96 9.33
N VAL A 27 -5.52 -1.56 10.51
CA VAL A 27 -4.37 -2.07 11.27
C VAL A 27 -4.64 -3.50 11.69
N VAL A 28 -3.70 -4.38 11.39
CA VAL A 28 -3.83 -5.81 11.62
C VAL A 28 -2.52 -6.39 12.14
N GLY A 29 -2.62 -7.23 13.16
CA GLY A 29 -1.48 -7.89 13.79
C GLY A 29 -1.50 -9.40 13.55
N TRP A 30 -0.33 -10.02 13.65
CA TRP A 30 -0.17 -11.47 13.61
C TRP A 30 0.65 -11.95 14.80
N GLN A 31 0.25 -13.08 15.38
CA GLN A 31 0.97 -13.76 16.44
C GLN A 31 1.56 -15.07 15.90
N ALA A 32 2.87 -15.22 15.96
CA ALA A 32 3.57 -16.37 15.40
C ALA A 32 3.20 -17.69 16.09
N ASP A 33 3.14 -17.70 17.42
CA ASP A 33 2.95 -18.93 18.22
C ASP A 33 1.60 -19.61 17.95
N SER A 34 0.55 -18.82 17.78
CA SER A 34 -0.81 -19.29 17.49
C SER A 34 -1.15 -19.23 15.99
N ASN A 35 -0.25 -18.69 15.17
CA ASN A 35 -0.46 -18.36 13.77
C ASN A 35 -1.80 -17.65 13.50
N SER A 36 -2.16 -16.72 14.37
CA SER A 36 -3.48 -16.07 14.36
C SER A 36 -3.38 -14.59 14.01
N LEU A 37 -4.41 -14.11 13.33
CA LEU A 37 -4.50 -12.78 12.75
C LEU A 37 -5.54 -11.98 13.55
N HIS A 38 -5.17 -10.76 13.95
CA HIS A 38 -5.95 -9.92 14.87
C HIS A 38 -6.14 -8.53 14.30
N TRP A 39 -7.38 -8.15 14.02
CA TRP A 39 -7.69 -6.77 13.64
C TRP A 39 -7.58 -5.86 14.86
N LEU A 40 -6.66 -4.91 14.80
CA LEU A 40 -6.46 -3.91 15.85
C LEU A 40 -7.40 -2.70 15.67
N GLY A 41 -7.79 -2.42 14.42
CA GLY A 41 -8.82 -1.44 14.11
C GLY A 41 -8.94 -1.15 12.63
N VAL A 42 -10.11 -0.66 12.21
CA VAL A 42 -10.33 -0.07 10.89
C VAL A 42 -11.00 1.28 11.12
N SER A 43 -10.41 2.35 10.59
CA SER A 43 -10.90 3.70 10.82
C SER A 43 -12.30 3.88 10.19
N PRO A 44 -13.12 4.80 10.73
CA PRO A 44 -14.11 5.47 9.90
C PRO A 44 -13.39 6.26 8.79
N LEU A 45 -14.15 6.74 7.80
CA LEU A 45 -13.62 7.68 6.81
C LEU A 45 -13.20 8.98 7.50
N PHE A 46 -12.03 9.50 7.14
CA PHE A 46 -11.52 10.74 7.73
C PHE A 46 -10.84 11.64 6.71
N ARG A 47 -10.53 12.86 7.15
CA ARG A 47 -9.77 13.87 6.41
C ARG A 47 -8.49 14.18 7.18
N LEU A 48 -7.37 14.31 6.47
CA LEU A 48 -6.13 14.81 7.05
C LEU A 48 -6.24 16.31 7.37
N SER A 49 -5.70 16.73 8.50
CA SER A 49 -5.69 18.15 8.87
C SER A 49 -4.90 18.98 7.86
N SER A 50 -5.45 20.12 7.44
CA SER A 50 -4.74 21.09 6.61
C SER A 50 -3.86 22.04 7.43
N ARG A 51 -3.81 21.89 8.75
CA ARG A 51 -3.11 22.81 9.67
C ARG A 51 -1.75 22.30 10.12
N VAL A 52 -1.55 20.99 10.10
CA VAL A 52 -0.35 20.32 10.60
C VAL A 52 -0.01 19.20 9.62
N ALA A 53 1.28 19.04 9.30
CA ALA A 53 1.74 17.90 8.53
C ALA A 53 1.43 16.61 9.31
N PRO A 54 0.62 15.69 8.76
CA PRO A 54 0.29 14.45 9.46
C PRO A 54 1.51 13.53 9.52
N ASP A 55 1.81 13.03 10.72
CA ASP A 55 2.78 11.97 10.97
C ASP A 55 2.11 10.59 11.00
N LEU A 56 2.89 9.53 11.24
CA LEU A 56 2.37 8.17 11.35
C LEU A 56 1.30 8.04 12.46
N ALA A 57 1.53 8.66 13.61
CA ALA A 57 0.58 8.64 14.71
C ALA A 57 -0.77 9.26 14.33
N ALA A 58 -0.75 10.42 13.67
CA ALA A 58 -1.95 11.09 13.17
C ALA A 58 -2.70 10.25 12.12
N LEU A 59 -1.99 9.48 11.30
CA LEU A 59 -2.58 8.54 10.35
C LEU A 59 -3.26 7.37 11.05
N LEU A 60 -2.69 6.87 12.16
CA LEU A 60 -3.17 5.67 12.87
C LEU A 60 -4.29 5.93 13.88
N ARG A 61 -4.32 7.11 14.52
CA ARG A 61 -5.32 7.47 15.55
C ARG A 61 -6.78 7.22 15.13
N PRO A 62 -7.21 7.49 13.87
CA PRO A 62 -8.57 7.18 13.45
C PRO A 62 -8.93 5.69 13.54
N ALA A 63 -7.97 4.78 13.39
CA ALA A 63 -8.18 3.34 13.51
C ALA A 63 -7.96 2.82 14.94
N LEU A 64 -7.03 3.43 15.69
CA LEU A 64 -6.61 3.00 17.01
C LEU A 64 -7.25 3.86 18.10
N GLN A 65 -8.27 3.33 18.77
CA GLN A 65 -9.16 4.07 19.68
C GLN A 65 -8.50 4.48 21.02
N ASN A 66 -7.25 4.10 21.30
CA ASN A 66 -6.52 4.49 22.50
C ASN A 66 -5.01 4.53 22.29
N GLU A 67 -4.31 5.30 23.14
CA GLU A 67 -2.86 5.51 23.08
C GLU A 67 -2.04 4.24 23.35
N ALA A 68 -2.58 3.27 24.12
CA ALA A 68 -1.87 2.02 24.39
C ALA A 68 -1.75 1.15 23.12
N ALA A 69 -2.80 1.10 22.30
CA ALA A 69 -2.79 0.41 21.01
C ALA A 69 -1.82 1.09 20.02
N LEU A 70 -1.80 2.42 20.00
CA LEU A 70 -0.84 3.18 19.20
C LEU A 70 0.60 2.87 19.61
N ALA A 71 0.92 2.94 20.90
CA ALA A 71 2.25 2.62 21.42
C ALA A 71 2.67 1.17 21.11
N GLN A 72 1.73 0.21 21.15
CA GLN A 72 1.98 -1.17 20.77
C GLN A 72 2.37 -1.29 19.28
N VAL A 73 1.66 -0.57 18.41
CA VAL A 73 1.96 -0.56 16.97
C VAL A 73 3.32 0.09 16.71
N GLU A 74 3.58 1.26 17.30
CA GLU A 74 4.84 1.97 17.14
C GLU A 74 6.04 1.16 17.63
N ALA A 75 5.90 0.42 18.73
CA ALA A 75 6.94 -0.42 19.30
C ALA A 75 7.17 -1.76 18.56
N CYS A 76 6.33 -2.14 17.59
CA CYS A 76 6.45 -3.42 16.91
C CYS A 76 7.67 -3.42 15.96
N PRO A 77 8.67 -4.30 16.13
CA PRO A 77 9.88 -4.29 15.32
C PRO A 77 9.66 -4.77 13.88
N GLN A 78 8.59 -5.54 13.63
CA GLN A 78 8.20 -6.04 12.32
C GLN A 78 6.89 -5.36 11.91
N LEU A 79 6.99 -4.28 11.17
CA LEU A 79 5.87 -3.42 10.83
C LEU A 79 5.96 -2.98 9.37
N ALA A 80 4.84 -3.01 8.66
CA ALA A 80 4.78 -2.45 7.31
C ALA A 80 3.54 -1.60 7.10
N LEU A 81 3.69 -0.51 6.37
CA LEU A 81 2.63 0.35 5.87
C LEU A 81 2.45 0.12 4.37
N GLY A 82 1.36 -0.53 3.98
CA GLY A 82 0.91 -0.66 2.59
C GLY A 82 0.01 0.50 2.20
N ILE A 83 0.42 1.25 1.17
CA ILE A 83 -0.31 2.41 0.66
C ILE A 83 -0.90 2.11 -0.72
N ASP A 84 -2.22 2.30 -0.89
CA ASP A 84 -2.89 2.27 -2.20
C ASP A 84 -2.70 3.60 -2.94
N ALA A 85 -1.45 3.87 -3.33
CA ALA A 85 -1.07 4.98 -4.17
C ALA A 85 0.31 4.72 -4.80
N PRO A 86 0.57 5.26 -6.00
CA PRO A 86 1.91 5.25 -6.57
C PRO A 86 2.92 5.93 -5.63
N LEU A 87 3.99 5.22 -5.29
CA LEU A 87 5.11 5.73 -4.47
C LEU A 87 6.36 6.06 -5.31
N ALA A 88 6.17 6.18 -6.62
CA ALA A 88 7.12 6.81 -7.53
C ALA A 88 6.41 7.30 -8.79
N PHE A 89 7.03 8.27 -9.46
CA PHE A 89 6.69 8.64 -10.82
C PHE A 89 7.65 7.96 -11.80
N PRO A 90 7.24 7.77 -13.08
CA PRO A 90 8.13 7.22 -14.10
C PRO A 90 9.45 7.99 -14.22
N ARG A 91 10.55 7.26 -14.37
CA ARG A 91 11.91 7.78 -14.54
C ARG A 91 11.98 8.71 -15.74
N ALA A 92 11.43 8.30 -16.89
CA ALA A 92 11.42 9.13 -18.08
C ALA A 92 10.65 10.46 -17.85
N LEU A 93 9.58 10.46 -17.05
CA LEU A 93 8.89 11.70 -16.68
C LEU A 93 9.79 12.58 -15.82
N ARG A 94 10.42 12.01 -14.79
CA ARG A 94 11.36 12.75 -13.92
C ARG A 94 12.50 13.34 -14.73
N ASP A 95 13.08 12.57 -15.65
CA ASP A 95 14.16 13.01 -16.52
C ASP A 95 13.71 14.15 -17.43
N LEU A 96 12.53 14.03 -18.06
CA LEU A 96 11.91 15.09 -18.85
C LEU A 96 11.72 16.38 -18.05
N LEU A 97 11.18 16.30 -16.83
CA LEU A 97 10.98 17.46 -15.95
C LEU A 97 12.30 18.08 -15.47
N ASN A 98 13.37 17.30 -15.40
CA ASN A 98 14.73 17.77 -15.11
C ASN A 98 15.48 18.27 -16.37
N GLY A 99 14.79 18.43 -17.50
CA GLY A 99 15.37 18.91 -18.75
C GLY A 99 16.31 17.92 -19.42
N GLN A 100 16.28 16.64 -19.03
CA GLN A 100 17.08 15.59 -19.67
C GLN A 100 16.33 15.09 -20.92
N PRO A 101 16.93 15.19 -22.12
CA PRO A 101 16.27 14.79 -23.35
C PRO A 101 16.11 13.27 -23.38
N HIS A 102 14.86 12.80 -23.53
CA HIS A 102 14.55 11.41 -23.80
C HIS A 102 13.92 11.31 -25.19
N SER A 103 14.58 10.62 -26.12
CA SER A 103 14.00 10.34 -27.43
C SER A 103 12.92 9.28 -27.25
N CYS A 104 11.65 9.67 -27.38
CA CYS A 104 10.51 8.77 -27.32
C CYS A 104 9.66 8.99 -28.57
N ALA A 105 9.55 7.96 -29.41
CA ALA A 105 8.51 7.94 -30.43
C ALA A 105 7.12 7.88 -29.76
N ALA A 106 6.09 8.36 -30.44
CA ALA A 106 4.72 8.18 -29.95
C ALA A 106 4.40 6.68 -29.85
N PRO A 107 4.03 6.15 -28.67
CA PRO A 107 3.76 4.72 -28.50
C PRO A 107 2.42 4.34 -29.15
N GLU A 108 2.31 3.09 -29.61
CA GLU A 108 1.06 2.55 -30.20
C GLU A 108 -0.04 2.36 -29.15
N ARG A 109 0.35 1.98 -27.92
CA ARG A 109 -0.56 1.75 -26.80
C ARG A 109 -0.22 2.69 -25.66
N GLU A 110 -1.25 3.10 -24.93
CA GLU A 110 -1.10 4.00 -23.79
C GLU A 110 -0.18 3.42 -22.69
N ILE A 111 -0.30 2.12 -22.39
CA ILE A 111 0.53 1.41 -21.38
C ILE A 111 2.04 1.42 -21.70
N ASP A 112 2.39 1.62 -22.97
CA ASP A 112 3.77 1.70 -23.42
C ASP A 112 4.35 3.12 -23.33
N ASN A 113 3.55 4.11 -22.89
CA ASN A 113 4.04 5.47 -22.72
C ASN A 113 4.96 5.57 -21.49
N PRO A 114 6.27 5.87 -21.68
CA PRO A 114 7.24 5.88 -20.58
C PRO A 114 7.06 7.07 -19.63
N TYR A 115 6.31 8.10 -20.03
CA TYR A 115 5.97 9.22 -19.15
C TYR A 115 4.75 8.95 -18.29
N ALA A 116 3.92 7.98 -18.68
CA ALA A 116 2.68 7.64 -17.99
C ALA A 116 2.83 6.44 -17.07
N TYR A 117 3.55 5.40 -17.51
CA TYR A 117 3.63 4.13 -16.81
C TYR A 117 5.07 3.75 -16.46
N ARG A 118 5.23 3.10 -15.32
CA ARG A 118 6.48 2.53 -14.79
C ARG A 118 6.74 1.13 -15.34
N ASP A 119 7.95 0.64 -15.21
CA ASP A 119 8.32 -0.73 -15.59
C ASP A 119 7.47 -1.77 -14.85
N CYS A 120 7.24 -1.56 -13.55
CA CYS A 120 6.40 -2.45 -12.73
C CYS A 120 4.93 -2.47 -13.19
N GLU A 121 4.39 -1.35 -13.65
CA GLU A 121 3.01 -1.24 -14.14
C GLU A 121 2.82 -1.93 -15.49
N ARG A 122 3.79 -1.76 -16.41
CA ARG A 122 3.85 -2.52 -17.67
C ARG A 122 3.94 -4.01 -17.39
N TRP A 123 4.78 -4.42 -16.43
CA TRP A 123 4.89 -5.81 -16.02
C TRP A 123 3.55 -6.35 -15.48
N LEU A 124 2.88 -5.63 -14.58
CA LEU A 124 1.56 -6.02 -14.07
C LEU A 124 0.54 -6.22 -15.19
N TYR A 125 0.52 -5.31 -16.16
CA TYR A 125 -0.36 -5.41 -17.31
C TYR A 125 -0.06 -6.66 -18.15
N GLN A 126 1.22 -6.95 -18.41
CA GLN A 126 1.63 -8.15 -19.13
C GLN A 126 1.24 -9.44 -18.40
N GLN A 127 1.39 -9.49 -17.07
CA GLN A 127 1.08 -10.69 -16.29
C GLN A 127 -0.42 -10.94 -16.12
N TYR A 128 -1.21 -9.88 -15.95
CA TYR A 128 -2.61 -10.02 -15.51
C TYR A 128 -3.65 -9.43 -16.45
N GLY A 129 -3.23 -8.74 -17.53
CA GLY A 129 -4.13 -8.03 -18.44
C GLY A 129 -4.88 -6.85 -17.79
N LYS A 130 -4.55 -6.49 -16.54
CA LYS A 130 -5.14 -5.37 -15.81
C LYS A 130 -4.26 -4.13 -15.98
N LYS A 131 -4.76 -3.12 -16.70
CA LYS A 131 -4.07 -1.84 -16.84
C LYS A 131 -4.22 -1.04 -15.52
N PRO A 132 -3.14 -0.78 -14.78
CA PRO A 132 -3.21 0.10 -13.62
C PRO A 132 -3.55 1.54 -14.06
N LEU A 133 -3.96 2.38 -13.12
CA LEU A 133 -4.12 3.81 -13.39
C LEU A 133 -2.75 4.49 -13.34
N SER A 134 -2.50 5.42 -14.24
CA SER A 134 -1.24 6.16 -14.33
C SER A 134 -1.15 7.23 -13.22
N ALA A 135 -0.02 7.28 -12.52
CA ALA A 135 0.27 8.38 -11.59
C ALA A 135 0.30 9.75 -12.29
N THR A 136 0.72 9.77 -13.57
CA THR A 136 0.92 11.00 -14.34
C THR A 136 -0.35 11.44 -15.07
N PHE A 137 -1.03 10.50 -15.72
CA PHE A 137 -2.10 10.82 -16.68
C PHE A 137 -3.51 10.65 -16.10
N ASP A 138 -3.65 9.91 -14.99
CA ASP A 138 -4.91 9.77 -14.28
C ASP A 138 -4.97 10.63 -13.01
N ARG A 139 -6.09 10.53 -12.30
CA ARG A 139 -6.33 11.22 -11.03
C ARG A 139 -5.41 10.77 -9.88
N LEU A 140 -4.56 9.76 -10.10
CA LEU A 140 -3.67 9.22 -9.08
C LEU A 140 -2.50 10.15 -8.73
N GLY A 141 -2.17 11.15 -9.55
CA GLY A 141 -1.14 12.14 -9.20
C GLY A 141 -1.43 12.86 -7.86
N ASN A 142 -2.71 13.12 -7.57
CA ASN A 142 -3.14 13.71 -6.30
C ASN A 142 -2.91 12.77 -5.10
N ASN A 143 -3.08 11.45 -5.29
CA ASN A 143 -2.82 10.45 -4.26
C ASN A 143 -1.32 10.22 -4.06
N ALA A 144 -0.59 10.07 -5.18
CA ALA A 144 0.84 9.83 -5.21
C ALA A 144 1.60 10.97 -4.51
N THR A 145 1.29 12.22 -4.86
CA THR A 145 1.95 13.39 -4.25
C THR A 145 1.67 13.51 -2.75
N LEU A 146 0.45 13.23 -2.29
CA LEU A 146 0.14 13.19 -0.86
C LEU A 146 0.98 12.10 -0.16
N ALA A 147 0.91 10.86 -0.63
CA ALA A 147 1.61 9.74 0.00
C ALA A 147 3.13 9.99 0.03
N LEU A 148 3.72 10.38 -1.10
CA LEU A 148 5.15 10.71 -1.21
C LEU A 148 5.58 11.84 -0.28
N SER A 149 4.76 12.89 -0.13
CA SER A 149 5.07 14.02 0.75
C SER A 149 5.06 13.65 2.24
N MET A 150 4.30 12.62 2.61
CA MET A 150 4.18 12.14 3.98
C MET A 150 5.26 11.12 4.36
N LEU A 151 5.94 10.49 3.38
CA LEU A 151 6.99 9.50 3.66
C LEU A 151 8.05 9.97 4.67
N PRO A 152 8.59 11.21 4.60
CA PRO A 152 9.55 11.69 5.59
C PRO A 152 8.97 11.86 7.01
N GLN A 153 7.64 11.87 7.16
CA GLN A 153 6.94 12.01 8.44
C GLN A 153 6.61 10.65 9.08
N PHE A 154 6.89 9.54 8.40
CA PHE A 154 6.58 8.19 8.88
C PHE A 154 7.67 7.58 9.77
N SER A 155 8.33 8.43 10.55
CA SER A 155 9.35 8.03 11.53
C SER A 155 10.47 7.21 10.88
N ASP A 156 10.71 5.99 11.36
CA ASP A 156 11.78 5.10 10.97
C ASP A 156 11.42 4.15 9.80
N LEU A 157 10.21 4.27 9.23
CA LEU A 157 9.78 3.43 8.12
C LEU A 157 10.58 3.71 6.84
N GLN A 158 11.07 2.63 6.21
CA GLN A 158 11.88 2.70 4.98
C GLN A 158 11.06 2.30 3.76
N LEU A 159 11.06 3.12 2.71
CA LEU A 159 10.40 2.79 1.45
C LEU A 159 11.14 1.65 0.73
N VAL A 160 10.46 0.55 0.46
CA VAL A 160 11.01 -0.59 -0.29
C VAL A 160 10.27 -0.81 -1.62
N PRO A 161 10.93 -1.32 -2.67
CA PRO A 161 12.36 -1.64 -2.76
C PRO A 161 13.25 -0.44 -3.13
N LYS A 162 12.68 0.78 -3.16
CA LYS A 162 13.31 1.96 -3.75
C LYS A 162 14.46 2.55 -2.92
N VAL A 163 14.26 2.70 -1.61
CA VAL A 163 15.28 3.26 -0.69
C VAL A 163 16.09 2.13 -0.05
N GLN A 164 15.41 1.06 0.37
CA GLN A 164 16.01 -0.17 0.85
C GLN A 164 15.43 -1.34 0.07
N GLU A 165 16.21 -2.40 -0.13
CA GLU A 165 15.72 -3.63 -0.77
C GLU A 165 14.66 -4.31 0.10
N GLN A 166 14.96 -4.42 1.40
CA GLN A 166 14.10 -4.94 2.45
C GLN A 166 14.32 -4.14 3.73
N ALA A 167 13.28 -4.08 4.56
CA ALA A 167 13.32 -3.46 5.87
C ALA A 167 12.31 -4.15 6.78
N SER A 168 12.64 -4.29 8.08
CA SER A 168 11.70 -4.81 9.09
C SER A 168 10.58 -3.82 9.40
N ARG A 169 10.86 -2.53 9.22
CA ARG A 169 9.94 -1.41 9.35
C ARG A 169 9.85 -0.70 8.01
N ALA A 170 8.81 -1.01 7.24
CA ALA A 170 8.75 -0.70 5.81
C ALA A 170 7.53 0.12 5.38
N VAL A 171 7.68 0.86 4.28
CA VAL A 171 6.57 1.38 3.48
C VAL A 171 6.55 0.66 2.14
N LEU A 172 5.36 0.21 1.73
CA LEU A 172 5.10 -0.52 0.50
C LEU A 172 4.07 0.24 -0.33
N GLU A 173 4.26 0.26 -1.64
CA GLU A 173 3.14 0.47 -2.55
C GLU A 173 2.40 -0.86 -2.73
N VAL A 174 1.09 -0.86 -2.54
CA VAL A 174 0.24 -2.05 -2.68
C VAL A 174 -0.92 -1.80 -3.63
N TYR A 175 -1.50 -2.86 -4.18
CA TYR A 175 -2.61 -2.72 -5.13
C TYR A 175 -3.79 -3.65 -4.79
N PRO A 176 -4.78 -3.19 -4.00
CA PRO A 176 -5.88 -4.02 -3.51
C PRO A 176 -6.79 -4.53 -4.62
N ALA A 177 -6.81 -3.89 -5.80
CA ALA A 177 -7.58 -4.36 -6.94
C ALA A 177 -7.15 -5.74 -7.46
N LEU A 178 -5.91 -6.19 -7.19
CA LEU A 178 -5.45 -7.54 -7.57
C LEU A 178 -5.87 -8.63 -6.58
N ALA A 179 -6.18 -8.25 -5.33
CA ALA A 179 -6.77 -9.14 -4.33
C ALA A 179 -8.26 -9.44 -4.58
N LYS A 180 -8.90 -8.71 -5.51
CA LYS A 180 -10.31 -8.86 -5.88
C LYS A 180 -10.51 -9.82 -7.04
N VAL A 181 -11.64 -10.53 -7.03
CA VAL A 181 -12.03 -11.46 -8.11
C VAL A 181 -12.24 -10.73 -9.44
N GLY A 182 -12.58 -9.44 -9.39
CA GLY A 182 -12.91 -8.63 -10.55
C GLY A 182 -12.40 -7.19 -10.43
N GLY A 183 -13.26 -6.23 -10.77
CA GLY A 183 -12.95 -4.79 -10.77
C GLY A 183 -13.04 -4.14 -9.39
N LYS A 184 -13.06 -2.80 -9.37
CA LYS A 184 -13.03 -2.00 -8.13
C LYS A 184 -14.14 -2.36 -7.13
N ALA A 185 -15.35 -2.61 -7.62
CA ALA A 185 -16.53 -2.92 -6.79
C ALA A 185 -16.69 -4.43 -6.48
N SER A 186 -15.76 -5.27 -6.93
CA SER A 186 -15.83 -6.71 -6.69
C SER A 186 -15.32 -7.07 -5.29
N PRO A 187 -15.83 -8.16 -4.69
CA PRO A 187 -15.27 -8.68 -3.45
C PRO A 187 -13.84 -9.18 -3.66
N ALA A 188 -13.11 -9.26 -2.55
CA ALA A 188 -11.85 -10.00 -2.47
C ALA A 188 -12.06 -11.47 -2.86
N ARG A 189 -10.98 -12.14 -3.26
CA ARG A 189 -10.99 -13.61 -3.42
C ARG A 189 -11.44 -14.28 -2.11
N PRO A 190 -12.18 -15.42 -2.16
CA PRO A 190 -12.82 -15.99 -0.97
C PRO A 190 -11.88 -16.20 0.22
N GLU A 191 -10.66 -16.66 -0.03
CA GLU A 191 -9.63 -16.89 0.99
C GLU A 191 -9.18 -15.61 1.70
N LEU A 192 -9.21 -14.46 1.01
CA LEU A 192 -8.91 -13.15 1.60
C LEU A 192 -10.16 -12.55 2.25
N ALA A 193 -11.33 -12.70 1.62
CA ALA A 193 -12.59 -12.19 2.14
C ALA A 193 -12.92 -12.77 3.52
N ALA A 194 -12.62 -14.05 3.74
CA ALA A 194 -12.81 -14.74 5.03
C ALA A 194 -11.92 -14.20 6.17
N LEU A 195 -10.91 -13.38 5.86
CA LEU A 195 -10.00 -12.78 6.84
C LEU A 195 -10.35 -11.33 7.15
N LEU A 196 -11.28 -10.71 6.42
CA LEU A 196 -11.68 -9.33 6.63
C LEU A 196 -12.72 -9.23 7.77
N PRO A 197 -12.78 -8.10 8.49
CA PRO A 197 -13.85 -7.86 9.46
C PRO A 197 -15.23 -7.89 8.80
N ASP A 198 -16.20 -8.52 9.46
CA ASP A 198 -17.55 -8.74 8.93
C ASP A 198 -18.33 -7.45 8.63
N ASP A 199 -17.99 -6.33 9.28
CA ASP A 199 -18.66 -5.03 9.10
C ASP A 199 -18.19 -4.26 7.85
N LEU A 200 -17.16 -4.75 7.14
CA LEU A 200 -16.63 -4.05 5.97
C LEU A 200 -17.48 -4.28 4.73
N VAL A 201 -17.98 -3.18 4.17
CA VAL A 201 -18.75 -3.19 2.92
C VAL A 201 -17.81 -3.24 1.72
N VAL A 202 -18.02 -4.21 0.83
CA VAL A 202 -17.26 -4.39 -0.42
C VAL A 202 -17.25 -3.11 -1.25
N GLY A 203 -16.09 -2.78 -1.82
CA GLY A 203 -15.93 -1.66 -2.75
C GLY A 203 -15.81 -0.28 -2.05
N THR A 204 -15.72 -0.25 -0.72
CA THR A 204 -15.47 0.97 0.05
C THR A 204 -13.99 1.21 0.33
N ASP A 205 -13.62 2.44 0.69
CA ASP A 205 -12.24 2.79 1.02
C ASP A 205 -11.73 2.00 2.24
N ARG A 206 -12.61 1.75 3.22
CA ARG A 206 -12.31 0.93 4.41
C ARG A 206 -11.97 -0.51 4.02
N TYR A 207 -12.68 -1.05 3.02
CA TYR A 207 -12.42 -2.39 2.49
C TYR A 207 -11.07 -2.48 1.79
N ASP A 208 -10.74 -1.47 0.98
CA ASP A 208 -9.46 -1.42 0.26
C ASP A 208 -8.29 -1.19 1.21
N ALA A 209 -8.45 -0.34 2.23
CA ALA A 209 -7.48 -0.19 3.30
C ALA A 209 -7.23 -1.51 4.05
N ALA A 210 -8.26 -2.31 4.34
CA ALA A 210 -8.09 -3.61 4.98
C ALA A 210 -7.31 -4.60 4.09
N LEU A 211 -7.58 -4.64 2.79
CA LEU A 211 -6.79 -5.45 1.85
C LEU A 211 -5.32 -4.99 1.78
N CYS A 212 -5.08 -3.67 1.81
CA CYS A 212 -3.73 -3.10 1.92
C CYS A 212 -3.03 -3.57 3.20
N ALA A 213 -3.74 -3.61 4.32
CA ALA A 213 -3.20 -4.04 5.60
C ALA A 213 -2.80 -5.51 5.60
N LEU A 214 -3.58 -6.39 4.95
CA LEU A 214 -3.21 -7.80 4.79
C LEU A 214 -1.95 -7.98 3.95
N MET A 215 -1.81 -7.24 2.84
CA MET A 215 -0.59 -7.27 2.03
C MET A 215 0.61 -6.78 2.83
N ALA A 216 0.46 -5.67 3.56
CA ALA A 216 1.51 -5.16 4.43
C ALA A 216 1.89 -6.16 5.54
N LEU A 217 0.90 -6.81 6.16
CA LEU A 217 1.13 -7.82 7.19
C LEU A 217 1.92 -9.00 6.65
N GLN A 218 1.58 -9.49 5.46
CA GLN A 218 2.30 -10.62 4.86
C GLN A 218 3.77 -10.28 4.58
N TYR A 219 4.05 -9.04 4.18
CA TYR A 219 5.42 -8.56 4.04
C TYR A 219 6.12 -8.49 5.41
N ALA A 220 5.50 -7.84 6.41
CA ALA A 220 6.09 -7.65 7.73
C ALA A 220 6.39 -8.98 8.45
N ALA A 221 5.54 -9.99 8.25
CA ALA A 221 5.74 -11.33 8.77
C ALA A 221 6.81 -12.13 8.00
N GLY A 222 7.41 -11.59 6.94
CA GLY A 222 8.36 -12.29 6.09
C GLY A 222 7.73 -13.49 5.36
N GLY A 223 6.47 -13.36 4.94
CA GLY A 223 5.73 -14.41 4.23
C GLY A 223 5.21 -15.55 5.11
N LYS A 224 5.25 -15.40 6.44
CA LYS A 224 4.95 -16.50 7.39
C LYS A 224 3.48 -16.63 7.79
N VAL A 225 2.61 -15.69 7.42
CA VAL A 225 1.18 -15.81 7.75
C VAL A 225 0.55 -16.85 6.83
N ALA A 226 0.34 -18.07 7.34
CA ALA A 226 -0.09 -19.19 6.50
C ALA A 226 -1.47 -18.98 5.83
N ALA A 227 -2.33 -18.18 6.44
CA ALA A 227 -3.65 -17.86 5.89
C ALA A 227 -3.59 -16.87 4.71
N LEU A 228 -2.47 -16.18 4.51
CA LEU A 228 -2.31 -15.20 3.44
C LEU A 228 -1.51 -15.79 2.27
N PRO A 229 -1.91 -15.51 1.02
CA PRO A 229 -1.11 -15.86 -0.14
C PRO A 229 0.28 -15.21 -0.10
N ALA A 230 1.24 -15.76 -0.84
CA ALA A 230 2.54 -15.13 -1.00
C ALA A 230 2.41 -13.76 -1.69
N LEU A 231 3.27 -12.82 -1.31
CA LEU A 231 3.41 -11.57 -2.05
C LEU A 231 4.34 -11.77 -3.25
N VAL A 232 3.93 -11.25 -4.39
CA VAL A 232 4.78 -11.19 -5.58
C VAL A 232 5.87 -10.16 -5.34
N GLN A 233 7.12 -10.62 -5.43
CA GLN A 233 8.32 -9.79 -5.29
C GLN A 233 8.70 -9.15 -6.63
N PRO A 234 9.43 -8.02 -6.63
CA PRO A 234 9.98 -7.47 -7.87
C PRO A 234 10.91 -8.49 -8.53
N PRO A 235 10.82 -8.68 -9.87
CA PRO A 235 11.81 -9.47 -10.61
C PRO A 235 13.23 -8.98 -10.34
N SER A 236 14.21 -9.89 -10.30
CA SER A 236 15.60 -9.59 -9.93
C SER A 236 16.29 -8.59 -10.88
N ASP A 237 15.85 -8.55 -12.14
CA ASP A 237 16.34 -7.68 -13.20
C ASP A 237 15.57 -6.35 -13.29
N MET A 238 14.49 -6.18 -12.52
CA MET A 238 13.69 -4.95 -12.55
C MET A 238 14.41 -3.81 -11.82
N PRO A 239 14.57 -2.63 -12.47
CA PRO A 239 15.07 -1.44 -11.80
C PRO A 239 14.17 -1.03 -10.62
N ARG A 240 14.79 -0.65 -9.50
CA ARG A 240 14.09 -0.36 -8.24
C ARG A 240 13.76 1.11 -8.02
N ASP A 241 14.27 2.02 -8.86
CA ASP A 241 14.12 3.47 -8.68
C ASP A 241 12.67 3.97 -8.87
N GLU A 242 11.86 3.19 -9.59
CA GLU A 242 10.42 3.38 -9.78
C GLU A 242 9.56 2.59 -8.76
N GLY A 243 10.20 1.90 -7.81
CA GLY A 243 9.51 1.10 -6.79
C GLY A 243 8.90 -0.19 -7.33
N TRP A 244 8.01 -0.80 -6.53
CA TRP A 244 7.31 -2.03 -6.88
C TRP A 244 5.90 -2.01 -6.29
N VAL A 245 4.96 -2.62 -7.01
CA VAL A 245 3.57 -2.75 -6.58
C VAL A 245 3.36 -4.12 -5.95
N TYR A 246 3.41 -4.20 -4.63
CA TYR A 246 3.20 -5.43 -3.89
C TYR A 246 1.73 -5.88 -4.00
N HIS A 247 1.53 -7.14 -4.33
CA HIS A 247 0.22 -7.77 -4.44
C HIS A 247 0.33 -9.26 -4.15
N PHE A 248 -0.80 -9.86 -3.75
CA PHE A 248 -0.88 -11.30 -3.56
C PHE A 248 -0.78 -12.05 -4.88
N ALA A 249 -0.05 -13.16 -4.88
CA ALA A 249 -0.01 -14.10 -6.00
C ALA A 249 -1.43 -14.63 -6.30
N ARG A 250 -1.70 -14.84 -7.59
CA ARG A 250 -2.99 -15.33 -8.10
C ARG A 250 -3.11 -16.84 -8.05
#